data_AF-A0A7Y5KVC6-F1
#
_entry.id   AF-A0A7Y5KVC6-F1
#
_cell.length_a   1.000
_cell.length_b   1.000
_cell.length_c   1.000
_cell.angle_alpha   90.00
_cell.angle_beta   90.00
_cell.angle_gamma   90.00
#
_symmetry.space_group_name_H-M   'P 1'
#
loop_
_entity.id
_entity.type
_entity.pdbx_description
1 polymer ?
#
loop_
_entity_poly.entity_id
_entity_poly.type
_entity_poly.pdbx_seq_one_letter_code
_entity_poly.pdbx_strand_id
1 'polypeptide(L)'
;MLTRSLRFLSPLLLLAATACDGCSSNDACEQYGVECGKSCIDDFTCAEGLFCDEDKTCNAECTPNGNECGEGIACGPTGRCPEGSGGSGNSGGSTGQFNTDGGSGGSGEGGNCPSVQITFEPTTPTVLLMVDQSGSMTEDFGGGSRWDVLYDTLMDPNDGIVADLQDQVRFGFSLYTGDGGDQCPQLGQVSIALGNYDAIDAVYGPAGPDGETPTGDSINALLPGLLAFGEPGPKAIVLATDGEPDTCEEPNPQNGQMEAIQAAQAAYTAGVTLYIIAVGGDVSEGHQQDMANAGTGKPLDGSQGNSPYYPANDQSALYDAFLEIINGVRSCVLTLDGTVDPEKAAEGHIYVDGNEVFYGDPNGWQLNSPTEIELLGEACEAIQEGNHTVTGDFDCGIIGPPPV
;
A
#
# COMPACT_ATOMS: atom_id res chain seq x y z
N MET A 1 -59.08 -35.20 24.59
CA MET A 1 -60.27 -34.40 24.20
C MET A 1 -59.89 -32.95 24.42
N LEU A 2 -59.82 -32.02 23.46
CA LEU A 2 -60.33 -31.92 22.10
C LEU A 2 -59.27 -31.28 21.18
N THR A 3 -59.35 -31.68 19.93
CA THR A 3 -58.64 -31.26 18.72
C THR A 3 -59.00 -29.83 18.29
N ARG A 4 -58.03 -29.09 17.76
CA ARG A 4 -58.27 -28.09 16.71
C ARG A 4 -57.02 -27.84 15.86
N SER A 5 -56.99 -28.50 14.70
CA SER A 5 -56.08 -28.22 13.59
C SER A 5 -56.40 -26.86 12.97
N LEU A 6 -55.39 -26.00 12.80
CA LEU A 6 -55.44 -24.90 11.84
C LEU A 6 -54.51 -25.25 10.68
N ARG A 7 -55.11 -25.43 9.50
CA ARG A 7 -54.43 -25.52 8.20
C ARG A 7 -54.13 -24.09 7.75
N PHE A 8 -52.88 -23.75 7.48
CA PHE A 8 -52.53 -22.56 6.70
C PHE A 8 -52.10 -23.00 5.30
N LEU A 9 -52.82 -22.46 4.32
CA LEU A 9 -52.57 -22.63 2.89
C LEU A 9 -51.25 -21.96 2.50
N SER A 10 -50.45 -22.70 1.72
CA SER A 10 -49.32 -22.18 0.96
C SER A 10 -49.82 -21.37 -0.24
N PRO A 11 -49.31 -20.15 -0.51
CA PRO A 11 -49.55 -19.49 -1.78
C PRO A 11 -48.47 -19.95 -2.77
N LEU A 12 -48.93 -20.64 -3.81
CA LEU A 12 -48.19 -20.94 -5.02
C LEU A 12 -47.99 -19.62 -5.78
N LEU A 13 -46.77 -19.07 -5.75
CA LEU A 13 -46.39 -17.89 -6.51
C LEU A 13 -45.98 -18.35 -7.93
N LEU A 14 -46.90 -18.21 -8.88
CA LEU A 14 -46.61 -18.28 -10.31
C LEU A 14 -46.47 -16.84 -10.82
N LEU A 15 -45.26 -16.40 -11.19
CA LEU A 15 -45.07 -15.17 -11.96
C LEU A 15 -44.04 -15.39 -13.09
N ALA A 16 -44.60 -15.34 -14.31
CA ALA A 16 -44.06 -14.94 -15.62
C ALA A 16 -42.56 -15.10 -15.92
N ALA A 17 -42.24 -16.11 -16.74
CA ALA A 17 -41.06 -16.10 -17.59
C ALA A 17 -41.32 -15.15 -18.78
N THR A 18 -40.68 -13.97 -18.76
CA THR A 18 -40.51 -13.14 -19.95
C THR A 18 -39.40 -13.76 -20.81
N ALA A 19 -39.79 -14.28 -21.98
CA ALA A 19 -38.84 -14.72 -22.99
C ALA A 19 -38.08 -13.52 -23.53
N CYS A 20 -36.77 -13.47 -23.27
CA CYS A 20 -35.85 -12.58 -23.96
C CYS A 20 -35.35 -13.33 -25.21
N ASP A 21 -35.86 -12.94 -26.38
CA ASP A 21 -35.33 -13.35 -27.66
C ASP A 21 -33.99 -12.63 -27.88
N GLY A 22 -32.88 -13.37 -27.78
CA GLY A 22 -31.59 -12.93 -28.31
C GLY A 22 -30.45 -12.69 -27.32
N CYS A 23 -30.15 -13.65 -26.44
CA CYS A 23 -28.83 -13.75 -25.83
C CYS A 23 -28.32 -15.20 -26.00
N SER A 24 -27.19 -15.35 -26.67
CA SER A 24 -26.36 -16.56 -26.55
C SER A 24 -26.10 -16.83 -25.08
N SER A 25 -26.38 -18.03 -24.62
CA SER A 25 -26.20 -18.48 -23.24
C SER A 25 -24.76 -18.24 -22.76
N ASN A 26 -24.53 -17.19 -21.97
CA ASN A 26 -23.38 -17.12 -21.08
C ASN A 26 -23.82 -17.69 -19.72
N ASP A 27 -23.71 -19.01 -19.63
CA ASP A 27 -24.07 -19.90 -18.51
C ASP A 27 -23.03 -19.84 -17.37
N ALA A 28 -22.16 -18.82 -17.36
CA ALA A 28 -21.03 -18.71 -16.45
C ALA A 28 -21.48 -18.41 -15.01
N CYS A 29 -22.44 -17.50 -14.86
CA CYS A 29 -22.97 -17.14 -13.55
C CYS A 29 -23.75 -18.28 -12.88
N GLU A 30 -24.48 -19.12 -13.64
CA GLU A 30 -25.26 -20.23 -13.07
C GLU A 30 -24.39 -21.24 -12.30
N GLN A 31 -23.11 -21.35 -12.62
CA GLN A 31 -22.15 -22.21 -11.92
C GLN A 31 -21.90 -21.79 -10.46
N TYR A 32 -22.17 -20.52 -10.13
CA TYR A 32 -22.04 -19.98 -8.77
C TYR A 32 -23.31 -20.17 -7.93
N GLY A 33 -24.33 -20.86 -8.47
CA GLY A 33 -25.51 -21.28 -7.74
C GLY A 33 -26.27 -20.13 -7.09
N VAL A 34 -26.41 -20.16 -5.76
CA VAL A 34 -27.16 -19.13 -5.01
C VAL A 34 -26.45 -17.78 -4.90
N GLU A 35 -25.16 -17.71 -5.28
CA GLU A 35 -24.39 -16.47 -5.28
C GLU A 35 -24.68 -15.63 -6.54
N CYS A 36 -25.05 -16.30 -7.64
CA CYS A 36 -25.51 -15.65 -8.87
C CYS A 36 -26.87 -14.97 -8.65
N GLY A 37 -26.99 -13.71 -9.02
CA GLY A 37 -28.22 -12.91 -8.88
C GLY A 37 -28.47 -12.32 -7.49
N LYS A 38 -27.52 -12.44 -6.54
CA LYS A 38 -27.62 -11.74 -5.25
C LYS A 38 -27.54 -10.23 -5.45
N SER A 39 -28.27 -9.48 -4.63
CA SER A 39 -28.19 -8.01 -4.65
C SER A 39 -26.81 -7.54 -4.21
N CYS A 40 -26.23 -6.59 -4.93
CA CYS A 40 -24.92 -6.03 -4.67
C CYS A 40 -24.93 -4.50 -4.76
N ILE A 41 -23.93 -3.86 -4.16
CA ILE A 41 -23.72 -2.40 -4.25
C ILE A 41 -22.55 -2.11 -5.20
N ASP A 42 -21.52 -2.94 -5.10
CA ASP A 42 -20.27 -2.97 -5.86
C ASP A 42 -19.76 -4.42 -5.99
N ASP A 43 -18.68 -4.62 -6.76
CA ASP A 43 -18.11 -5.93 -7.03
C ASP A 43 -17.65 -6.66 -5.75
N PHE A 44 -17.31 -5.93 -4.68
CA PHE A 44 -16.85 -6.52 -3.41
C PHE A 44 -17.97 -7.19 -2.61
N THR A 45 -19.22 -6.81 -2.87
CA THR A 45 -20.38 -7.45 -2.24
C THR A 45 -20.77 -8.78 -2.88
N CYS A 46 -20.10 -9.18 -3.97
CA CYS A 46 -20.30 -10.45 -4.65
C CYS A 46 -19.27 -11.51 -4.22
N ALA A 47 -19.64 -12.78 -4.36
CA ALA A 47 -18.71 -13.88 -4.11
C ALA A 47 -17.56 -13.89 -5.14
N GLU A 48 -16.43 -14.52 -4.79
CA GLU A 48 -15.25 -14.62 -5.65
C GLU A 48 -15.61 -15.17 -7.04
N GLY A 49 -15.13 -14.50 -8.10
CA GLY A 49 -15.46 -14.84 -9.49
C GLY A 49 -16.77 -14.23 -10.01
N LEU A 50 -17.42 -13.34 -9.25
CA LEU A 50 -18.59 -12.56 -9.67
C LEU A 50 -18.31 -11.06 -9.58
N PHE A 51 -19.03 -10.26 -10.37
CA PHE A 51 -19.04 -8.80 -10.32
C PHE A 51 -20.46 -8.27 -10.13
N CYS A 52 -20.60 -7.02 -9.70
CA CYS A 52 -21.88 -6.36 -9.57
C CYS A 52 -22.26 -5.68 -10.90
N ASP A 53 -23.33 -6.14 -11.53
CA ASP A 53 -23.80 -5.59 -12.79
C ASP A 53 -24.63 -4.31 -12.64
N GLU A 54 -25.04 -3.73 -13.77
CA GLU A 54 -25.83 -2.50 -13.80
C GLU A 54 -27.19 -2.65 -13.10
N ASP A 55 -27.73 -3.87 -13.06
CA ASP A 55 -28.99 -4.23 -12.39
C ASP A 55 -28.81 -4.43 -10.88
N LYS A 56 -27.62 -4.16 -10.34
CA LYS A 56 -27.25 -4.35 -8.93
C LYS A 56 -27.41 -5.80 -8.49
N THR A 57 -27.05 -6.72 -9.38
CA THR A 57 -26.99 -8.15 -9.10
C THR A 57 -25.61 -8.75 -9.40
N CYS A 58 -25.22 -9.75 -8.61
CA CYS A 58 -23.96 -10.46 -8.80
C CYS A 58 -24.02 -11.34 -10.05
N ASN A 59 -23.10 -11.13 -10.99
CA ASN A 59 -23.07 -11.76 -12.30
C ASN A 59 -21.65 -12.21 -12.67
N ALA A 60 -21.53 -13.07 -13.69
CA ALA A 60 -20.26 -13.45 -14.28
C ALA A 60 -20.38 -13.62 -15.80
N GLU A 61 -19.41 -13.06 -16.52
CA GLU A 61 -19.25 -13.20 -17.97
C GLU A 61 -18.49 -14.48 -18.32
N CYS A 62 -17.61 -14.94 -17.43
CA CYS A 62 -16.74 -16.09 -17.64
C CYS A 62 -16.45 -16.84 -16.35
N THR A 63 -15.89 -18.05 -16.48
CA THR A 63 -15.41 -18.83 -15.33
C THR A 63 -13.89 -19.00 -15.40
N PRO A 64 -13.18 -19.21 -14.27
CA PRO A 64 -11.71 -19.34 -14.26
C PRO A 64 -11.13 -20.42 -15.18
N ASN A 65 -11.93 -21.46 -15.47
CA ASN A 65 -11.54 -22.56 -16.37
C ASN A 65 -12.39 -22.61 -17.65
N GLY A 66 -13.23 -21.61 -17.86
CA GLY A 66 -14.10 -21.54 -19.02
C GLY A 66 -13.42 -20.85 -20.21
N ASN A 67 -14.08 -20.93 -21.35
CA ASN A 67 -13.63 -20.35 -22.61
C ASN A 67 -14.55 -19.22 -23.08
N GLU A 68 -15.33 -18.63 -22.17
CA GLU A 68 -16.35 -17.63 -22.48
C GLU A 68 -15.72 -16.32 -22.99
N CYS A 69 -14.47 -16.02 -22.62
CA CYS A 69 -13.72 -14.85 -23.10
C CYS A 69 -13.04 -15.02 -24.48
N GLY A 70 -13.11 -16.22 -25.07
CA GLY A 70 -12.44 -16.55 -26.33
C GLY A 70 -11.12 -17.30 -26.15
N GLU A 71 -10.59 -17.87 -27.25
CA GLU A 71 -9.36 -18.67 -27.22
C GLU A 71 -8.15 -17.84 -26.75
N GLY A 72 -7.45 -18.35 -25.73
CA GLY A 72 -6.23 -17.74 -25.20
C GLY A 72 -6.44 -16.58 -24.22
N ILE A 73 -7.70 -16.27 -23.87
CA ILE A 73 -8.04 -15.20 -22.92
C ILE A 73 -8.56 -15.82 -21.64
N ALA A 74 -7.82 -15.63 -20.54
CA ALA A 74 -8.23 -16.08 -19.22
C ALA A 74 -9.29 -15.15 -18.62
N CYS A 75 -10.22 -15.73 -17.88
CA CYS A 75 -11.22 -14.98 -17.12
C CYS A 75 -10.56 -14.19 -15.99
N GLY A 76 -10.95 -12.93 -15.81
CA GLY A 76 -10.49 -12.12 -14.69
C GLY A 76 -11.00 -12.66 -13.35
N PRO A 77 -10.34 -12.34 -12.23
CA PRO A 77 -10.73 -12.81 -10.90
C PRO A 77 -12.13 -12.34 -10.44
N THR A 78 -12.66 -11.28 -11.07
CA THR A 78 -14.01 -10.75 -10.84
C THR A 78 -15.06 -11.33 -11.78
N GLY A 79 -14.74 -12.38 -12.55
CA GLY A 79 -15.68 -12.99 -13.49
C GLY A 79 -15.94 -12.16 -14.75
N ARG A 80 -15.15 -11.11 -15.01
CA ARG A 80 -15.21 -10.29 -16.22
C ARG A 80 -14.20 -10.74 -17.26
N CYS A 81 -14.59 -10.68 -18.53
CA CYS A 81 -13.62 -10.78 -19.61
C CYS A 81 -12.88 -9.45 -19.77
N PRO A 82 -11.56 -9.46 -20.02
CA PRO A 82 -10.83 -8.23 -20.32
C PRO A 82 -11.44 -7.53 -21.53
N GLU A 83 -11.68 -6.21 -21.45
CA GLU A 83 -12.26 -5.44 -22.56
C GLU A 83 -11.31 -5.44 -23.77
N GLY A 84 -11.66 -6.26 -24.77
CA GLY A 84 -10.93 -6.42 -26.03
C GLY A 84 -11.50 -7.47 -26.99
N SER A 85 -12.60 -8.12 -26.62
CA SER A 85 -13.06 -9.35 -27.29
C SER A 85 -14.40 -9.17 -28.03
N GLY A 86 -14.37 -8.53 -29.20
CA GLY A 86 -15.49 -8.51 -30.14
C GLY A 86 -15.04 -8.03 -31.53
N GLY A 87 -14.93 -8.96 -32.48
CA GLY A 87 -14.18 -8.75 -33.71
C GLY A 87 -14.73 -7.74 -34.73
N SER A 88 -13.76 -7.18 -35.47
CA SER A 88 -13.81 -6.63 -36.85
C SER A 88 -14.17 -5.16 -37.06
N GLY A 89 -13.14 -4.34 -37.36
CA GLY A 89 -13.26 -3.00 -37.92
C GLY A 89 -11.90 -2.29 -38.00
N ASN A 90 -11.33 -2.22 -39.20
CA ASN A 90 -10.01 -1.68 -39.54
C ASN A 90 -9.78 -0.21 -39.10
N SER A 91 -8.51 0.12 -38.80
CA SER A 91 -7.84 1.43 -38.85
C SER A 91 -7.54 2.19 -37.54
N GLY A 92 -6.27 2.05 -37.09
CA GLY A 92 -5.36 3.18 -36.78
C GLY A 92 -5.27 3.66 -35.33
N GLY A 93 -4.16 3.34 -34.64
CA GLY A 93 -3.85 3.97 -33.35
C GLY A 93 -2.73 3.34 -32.51
N SER A 94 -1.52 3.19 -33.08
CA SER A 94 -0.22 3.10 -32.40
C SER A 94 -0.09 2.29 -31.08
N THR A 95 0.09 0.97 -31.19
CA THR A 95 0.82 0.16 -30.20
C THR A 95 2.30 0.19 -30.51
N GLY A 96 3.13 0.47 -29.49
CA GLY A 96 4.60 0.48 -29.59
C GLY A 96 5.12 -0.85 -30.13
N GLN A 97 5.78 -0.75 -31.28
CA GLN A 97 6.27 -1.85 -32.07
C GLN A 97 7.68 -2.23 -31.60
N PHE A 98 7.91 -3.52 -31.33
CA PHE A 98 9.25 -4.09 -31.26
C PHE A 98 9.96 -3.84 -32.60
N ASN A 99 10.90 -2.89 -32.64
CA ASN A 99 11.70 -2.63 -33.83
C ASN A 99 12.81 -3.67 -33.94
N THR A 100 12.48 -4.81 -34.54
CA THR A 100 13.49 -5.66 -35.19
C THR A 100 13.64 -5.21 -36.64
N ASP A 101 14.57 -4.29 -36.91
CA ASP A 101 14.96 -3.95 -38.28
C ASP A 101 15.83 -5.08 -38.85
N GLY A 102 15.14 -6.09 -39.40
CA GLY A 102 15.74 -7.25 -40.07
C GLY A 102 15.73 -7.11 -41.60
N GLY A 103 16.55 -6.22 -42.14
CA GLY A 103 16.83 -6.11 -43.58
C GLY A 103 17.91 -7.10 -44.02
N SER A 104 17.51 -8.17 -44.70
CA SER A 104 18.37 -9.26 -45.18
C SER A 104 19.42 -8.80 -46.22
N GLY A 105 20.69 -9.08 -45.95
CA GLY A 105 21.73 -9.12 -46.99
C GLY A 105 23.16 -8.92 -46.49
N GLY A 106 23.91 -10.01 -46.32
CA GLY A 106 25.38 -9.97 -46.30
C GLY A 106 26.03 -10.73 -45.14
N SER A 107 26.75 -11.79 -45.50
CA SER A 107 27.68 -12.53 -44.64
C SER A 107 28.75 -11.60 -44.03
N GLY A 108 28.83 -11.58 -42.69
CA GLY A 108 29.92 -10.97 -41.94
C GLY A 108 29.80 -11.28 -40.45
N GLU A 109 30.88 -11.79 -39.85
CA GLU A 109 31.07 -11.98 -38.41
C GLU A 109 30.74 -10.72 -37.60
N GLY A 110 30.08 -10.93 -36.46
CA GLY A 110 29.74 -9.88 -35.48
C GLY A 110 28.27 -9.90 -35.11
N GLY A 111 27.88 -10.78 -34.18
CA GLY A 111 26.53 -10.80 -33.63
C GLY A 111 26.29 -9.54 -32.80
N ASN A 112 25.77 -8.48 -33.41
CA ASN A 112 25.15 -7.39 -32.66
C ASN A 112 23.81 -7.89 -32.17
N CYS A 113 23.77 -8.30 -30.91
CA CYS A 113 22.52 -8.49 -30.21
C CYS A 113 22.10 -7.14 -29.62
N PRO A 114 20.85 -6.68 -29.85
CA PRO A 114 20.40 -5.40 -29.32
C PRO A 114 20.38 -5.47 -27.79
N SER A 115 20.87 -4.42 -27.13
CA SER A 115 20.78 -4.32 -25.67
C SER A 115 19.32 -4.39 -25.22
N VAL A 116 19.10 -5.03 -24.07
CA VAL A 116 17.77 -5.11 -23.45
C VAL A 116 17.63 -3.93 -22.51
N GLN A 117 16.69 -3.04 -22.81
CA GLN A 117 16.34 -1.94 -21.92
C GLN A 117 15.28 -2.40 -20.93
N ILE A 118 15.62 -2.48 -19.65
CA ILE A 118 14.66 -2.69 -18.56
C ILE A 118 14.26 -1.31 -18.03
N THR A 119 12.95 -1.10 -17.82
CA THR A 119 12.45 0.05 -17.06
C THR A 119 12.00 -0.46 -15.70
N PHE A 120 12.46 0.19 -14.63
CA PHE A 120 12.05 -0.18 -13.28
C PHE A 120 10.88 0.72 -12.87
N GLU A 121 9.85 0.11 -12.29
CA GLU A 121 8.76 0.86 -11.67
C GLU A 121 9.00 0.89 -10.15
N PRO A 122 9.18 2.08 -9.54
CA PRO A 122 9.26 2.20 -8.09
C PRO A 122 8.01 1.59 -7.47
N THR A 123 8.18 0.69 -6.49
CA THR A 123 7.03 0.11 -5.81
C THR A 123 6.45 1.13 -4.84
N THR A 124 5.21 1.54 -5.07
CA THR A 124 4.51 2.53 -4.25
C THR A 124 4.39 2.05 -2.80
N PRO A 125 4.95 2.77 -1.81
CA PRO A 125 4.84 2.42 -0.41
C PRO A 125 3.41 2.63 0.11
N THR A 126 3.08 1.91 1.18
CA THR A 126 1.85 2.13 1.95
C THR A 126 2.21 2.67 3.33
N VAL A 127 1.70 3.85 3.67
CA VAL A 127 1.99 4.52 4.95
C VAL A 127 0.68 4.74 5.69
N LEU A 128 0.57 4.18 6.89
CA LEU A 128 -0.49 4.53 7.84
C LEU A 128 0.02 5.66 8.73
N LEU A 129 -0.53 6.86 8.55
CA LEU A 129 -0.32 7.98 9.46
C LEU A 129 -1.20 7.77 10.70
N MET A 130 -0.58 7.69 11.88
CA MET A 130 -1.26 7.50 13.15
C MET A 130 -1.00 8.71 14.05
N VAL A 131 -2.04 9.49 14.32
CA VAL A 131 -1.94 10.77 15.02
C VAL A 131 -2.65 10.70 16.36
N ASP A 132 -1.92 11.05 17.41
CA ASP A 132 -2.41 11.12 18.77
C ASP A 132 -3.43 12.26 18.95
N GLN A 133 -4.58 11.93 19.52
CA GLN A 133 -5.63 12.86 19.90
C GLN A 133 -5.63 13.14 21.41
N SER A 134 -4.55 12.86 22.12
CA SER A 134 -4.48 13.12 23.57
C SER A 134 -4.75 14.58 23.93
N GLY A 135 -5.27 14.82 25.13
CA GLY A 135 -5.56 16.17 25.62
C GLY A 135 -4.31 17.08 25.69
N SER A 136 -3.11 16.51 25.82
CA SER A 136 -1.84 17.26 25.82
C SER A 136 -1.50 17.86 24.46
N MET A 137 -2.13 17.40 23.37
CA MET A 137 -1.94 17.99 22.05
C MET A 137 -2.44 19.45 21.97
N THR A 138 -3.12 19.95 23.00
CA THR A 138 -3.49 21.37 23.16
C THR A 138 -2.34 22.27 23.63
N GLU A 139 -1.22 21.70 24.08
CA GLU A 139 -0.07 22.45 24.60
C GLU A 139 0.67 23.26 23.53
N ASP A 140 1.32 24.35 23.95
CA ASP A 140 2.01 25.30 23.07
C ASP A 140 3.22 24.68 22.35
N PHE A 141 3.35 24.97 21.06
CA PHE A 141 4.37 24.40 20.18
C PHE A 141 4.98 25.46 19.24
N GLY A 142 5.27 26.66 19.77
CA GLY A 142 6.05 27.70 19.09
C GLY A 142 5.39 28.41 17.89
N GLY A 143 4.22 27.93 17.44
CA GLY A 143 3.43 28.50 16.35
C GLY A 143 1.92 28.23 16.45
N GLY A 144 1.50 27.40 17.40
CA GLY A 144 0.12 26.95 17.62
C GLY A 144 0.12 25.89 18.72
N SER A 145 -1.01 25.19 18.89
CA SER A 145 -1.00 23.95 19.67
C SER A 145 -0.26 22.85 18.91
N ARG A 146 0.23 21.80 19.59
CA ARG A 146 0.82 20.62 18.92
C ARG A 146 -0.12 20.04 17.86
N TRP A 147 -1.42 20.00 18.16
CA TRP A 147 -2.46 19.58 17.24
C TRP A 147 -2.51 20.42 15.97
N ASP A 148 -2.64 21.74 16.12
CA ASP A 148 -2.76 22.65 14.96
C ASP A 148 -1.50 22.58 14.10
N VAL A 149 -0.32 22.58 14.73
CA VAL A 149 0.96 22.54 14.00
C VAL A 149 1.14 21.20 13.29
N LEU A 150 0.77 20.08 13.90
CA LEU A 150 0.83 18.76 13.27
C LEU A 150 -0.17 18.65 12.11
N TYR A 151 -1.37 19.19 12.26
CA TYR A 151 -2.34 19.28 11.18
C TYR A 151 -1.78 20.09 10.02
N ASP A 152 -1.24 21.29 10.26
CA ASP A 152 -0.65 22.13 9.22
C ASP A 152 0.52 21.43 8.52
N THR A 153 1.43 20.77 9.26
CA THR A 153 2.55 20.00 8.68
C THR A 153 2.07 18.90 7.73
N LEU A 154 0.97 18.22 8.06
CA LEU A 154 0.47 17.10 7.25
C LEU A 154 -0.44 17.58 6.10
N MET A 155 -1.26 18.60 6.37
CA MET A 155 -2.45 18.91 5.58
C MET A 155 -2.43 20.30 4.93
N ASP A 156 -1.40 21.14 5.08
CA ASP A 156 -1.35 22.38 4.30
C ASP A 156 -1.48 22.05 2.80
N PRO A 157 -2.39 22.71 2.05
CA PRO A 157 -2.64 22.37 0.66
C PRO A 157 -1.50 22.73 -0.30
N ASN A 158 -0.48 23.47 0.14
CA ASN A 158 0.64 23.92 -0.69
C ASN A 158 1.98 23.28 -0.30
N ASP A 159 2.17 22.95 0.98
CA ASP A 159 3.42 22.39 1.51
C ASP A 159 3.21 21.30 2.58
N GLY A 160 2.01 20.75 2.71
CA GLY A 160 1.72 19.65 3.62
C GLY A 160 2.21 18.31 3.06
N ILE A 161 2.73 17.45 3.94
CA ILE A 161 3.28 16.13 3.57
C ILE A 161 2.30 15.28 2.76
N VAL A 162 1.02 15.26 3.16
CA VAL A 162 0.00 14.48 2.45
C VAL A 162 -0.29 15.12 1.09
N ALA A 163 -0.39 16.45 1.01
CA ALA A 163 -0.63 17.15 -0.25
C ALA A 163 0.47 16.85 -1.27
N ASP A 164 1.73 16.86 -0.84
CA ASP A 164 2.91 16.67 -1.67
C ASP A 164 3.13 15.22 -2.13
N LEU A 165 2.79 14.25 -1.28
CA LEU A 165 3.17 12.84 -1.50
C LEU A 165 1.99 11.92 -1.86
N GLN A 166 0.74 12.37 -1.80
CA GLN A 166 -0.44 11.51 -2.02
C GLN A 166 -0.48 10.79 -3.38
N ASP A 167 0.19 11.30 -4.41
CA ASP A 167 0.28 10.67 -5.73
C ASP A 167 1.38 9.58 -5.80
N GLN A 168 2.28 9.57 -4.81
CA GLN A 168 3.46 8.70 -4.75
C GLN A 168 3.39 7.69 -3.59
N VAL A 169 2.50 7.92 -2.61
CA VAL A 169 2.36 7.12 -1.40
C VAL A 169 0.89 6.80 -1.18
N ARG A 170 0.59 5.52 -0.90
CA ARG A 170 -0.75 5.11 -0.48
C ARG A 170 -0.90 5.44 1.00
N PHE A 171 -1.55 6.56 1.30
CA PHE A 171 -1.81 6.94 2.68
C PHE A 171 -3.06 6.25 3.21
N GLY A 172 -2.93 5.57 4.34
CA GLY A 172 -4.01 5.39 5.30
C GLY A 172 -3.86 6.41 6.43
N PHE A 173 -4.93 6.68 7.15
CA PHE A 173 -4.88 7.62 8.27
C PHE A 173 -5.72 7.11 9.44
N SER A 174 -5.21 7.29 10.65
CA SER A 174 -5.98 7.11 11.87
C SER A 174 -5.64 8.17 12.90
N LEU A 175 -6.68 8.83 13.41
CA LEU A 175 -6.63 9.45 14.73
C LEU A 175 -6.83 8.37 15.78
N TYR A 176 -6.19 8.50 16.94
CA TYR A 176 -6.43 7.60 18.07
C TYR A 176 -6.46 8.34 19.40
N THR A 177 -7.36 7.89 20.29
CA THR A 177 -7.45 8.33 21.68
C THR A 177 -8.20 7.28 22.52
N GLY A 178 -8.41 7.56 23.80
CA GLY A 178 -9.30 6.82 24.67
C GLY A 178 -9.94 7.72 25.73
N ASP A 179 -11.08 7.31 26.28
CA ASP A 179 -11.78 8.01 27.35
C ASP A 179 -11.89 7.18 28.64
N GLY A 180 -11.18 6.04 28.68
CA GLY A 180 -11.29 5.03 29.74
C GLY A 180 -12.62 4.30 29.79
N GLY A 181 -13.45 4.42 28.75
CA GLY A 181 -14.72 3.73 28.59
C GLY A 181 -14.61 2.40 27.83
N ASP A 182 -15.76 1.75 27.65
CA ASP A 182 -15.89 0.45 26.96
C ASP A 182 -15.60 0.52 25.44
N GLN A 183 -15.41 1.73 24.89
CA GLN A 183 -15.10 1.96 23.48
C GLN A 183 -13.68 2.48 23.39
N CYS A 184 -12.71 1.59 23.60
CA CYS A 184 -11.29 1.88 23.51
C CYS A 184 -10.58 0.80 22.66
N PRO A 185 -9.62 1.18 21.79
CA PRO A 185 -9.27 2.55 21.43
C PRO A 185 -10.36 3.21 20.58
N GLN A 186 -10.46 4.54 20.67
CA GLN A 186 -11.33 5.35 19.82
C GLN A 186 -10.54 5.75 18.58
N LEU A 187 -11.00 5.33 17.39
CA LEU A 187 -10.26 5.48 16.14
C LEU A 187 -11.07 6.26 15.10
N GLY A 188 -10.52 7.36 14.60
CA GLY A 188 -11.02 8.06 13.41
C GLY A 188 -10.21 7.65 12.19
N GLN A 189 -10.78 6.84 11.29
CA GLN A 189 -10.01 6.16 10.24
C GLN A 189 -10.36 6.62 8.83
N VAL A 190 -9.35 6.62 7.97
CA VAL A 190 -9.48 6.71 6.51
C VAL A 190 -8.79 5.53 5.88
N SER A 191 -9.49 4.86 4.96
CA SER A 191 -8.95 3.72 4.23
C SER A 191 -7.73 4.11 3.40
N ILE A 192 -6.83 3.16 3.20
CA ILE A 192 -5.62 3.34 2.41
C ILE A 192 -5.98 3.60 0.94
N ALA A 193 -5.47 4.70 0.38
CA ALA A 193 -5.62 5.03 -1.03
C ALA A 193 -4.47 5.93 -1.52
N LEU A 194 -4.27 5.98 -2.85
CA LEU A 194 -3.59 7.11 -3.50
C LEU A 194 -4.53 8.32 -3.54
N GLY A 195 -3.97 9.53 -3.58
CA GLY A 195 -4.77 10.76 -3.69
C GLY A 195 -5.68 11.00 -2.47
N ASN A 196 -5.23 10.61 -1.28
CA ASN A 196 -6.09 10.51 -0.10
C ASN A 196 -6.26 11.84 0.68
N TYR A 197 -5.71 12.95 0.19
CA TYR A 197 -5.72 14.23 0.91
C TYR A 197 -7.12 14.66 1.33
N ASP A 198 -8.09 14.72 0.40
CA ASP A 198 -9.45 15.19 0.70
C ASP A 198 -10.17 14.30 1.73
N ALA A 199 -9.93 12.99 1.69
CA ALA A 199 -10.55 12.05 2.62
C ALA A 199 -9.93 12.12 4.02
N ILE A 200 -8.61 12.34 4.09
CA ILE A 200 -7.90 12.61 5.35
C ILE A 200 -8.38 13.92 5.95
N ASP A 201 -8.46 14.98 5.17
CA ASP A 201 -8.93 16.29 5.64
C ASP A 201 -10.36 16.24 6.18
N ALA A 202 -11.24 15.48 5.52
CA ALA A 202 -12.62 15.29 5.97
C ALA A 202 -12.75 14.62 7.35
N VAL A 203 -11.73 13.88 7.80
CA VAL A 203 -11.67 13.27 9.14
C VAL A 203 -10.85 14.11 10.11
N TYR A 204 -9.68 14.60 9.70
CA TYR A 204 -8.74 15.31 10.55
C TYR A 204 -9.17 16.76 10.81
N GLY A 205 -9.57 17.50 9.77
CA GLY A 205 -9.93 18.92 9.87
C GLY A 205 -11.03 19.27 10.89
N PRO A 206 -12.14 18.51 11.00
CA PRO A 206 -13.16 18.79 12.02
C PRO A 206 -12.86 18.20 13.39
N ALA A 207 -11.80 17.40 13.52
CA ALA A 207 -11.42 16.75 14.78
C ALA A 207 -10.62 17.70 15.69
N GLY A 208 -10.42 17.30 16.94
CA GLY A 208 -9.61 18.02 17.89
C GLY A 208 -9.03 17.09 18.96
N PRO A 209 -8.11 17.58 19.80
CA PRO A 209 -7.64 16.84 20.97
C PRO A 209 -8.79 16.44 21.89
N ASP A 210 -8.67 15.28 22.50
CA ASP A 210 -9.66 14.64 23.35
C ASP A 210 -9.00 14.10 24.64
N GLY A 211 -8.82 12.78 24.76
CA GLY A 211 -8.55 12.11 26.03
C GLY A 211 -7.13 11.57 26.16
N GLU A 212 -7.06 10.26 26.32
CA GLU A 212 -5.90 9.48 26.73
C GLU A 212 -5.15 8.91 25.51
N THR A 213 -4.02 8.25 25.75
CA THR A 213 -3.03 7.80 24.75
C THR A 213 -2.85 6.26 24.78
N PRO A 214 -3.87 5.46 24.39
CA PRO A 214 -3.78 3.99 24.37
C PRO A 214 -3.04 3.52 23.11
N THR A 215 -1.75 3.85 23.00
CA THR A 215 -0.94 3.65 21.80
C THR A 215 -0.80 2.18 21.41
N GLY A 216 -0.55 1.30 22.38
CA GLY A 216 -0.40 -0.15 22.15
C GLY A 216 -1.67 -0.78 21.59
N ASP A 217 -2.80 -0.54 22.25
CA ASP A 217 -4.13 -0.95 21.79
C ASP A 217 -4.45 -0.44 20.38
N SER A 218 -4.13 0.81 20.09
CA SER A 218 -4.39 1.45 18.81
C SER A 218 -3.57 0.85 17.67
N ILE A 219 -2.28 0.59 17.88
CA ILE A 219 -1.44 -0.13 16.91
C ILE A 219 -2.02 -1.53 16.65
N ASN A 220 -2.38 -2.27 17.70
CA ASN A 220 -2.93 -3.63 17.59
C ASN A 220 -4.27 -3.65 16.84
N ALA A 221 -5.12 -2.64 17.03
CA ALA A 221 -6.40 -2.52 16.34
C ALA A 221 -6.25 -2.19 14.84
N LEU A 222 -5.25 -1.39 14.47
CA LEU A 222 -5.04 -0.93 13.10
C LEU A 222 -4.22 -1.90 12.25
N LEU A 223 -3.28 -2.64 12.86
CA LEU A 223 -2.36 -3.53 12.16
C LEU A 223 -3.04 -4.56 11.24
N PRO A 224 -4.13 -5.26 11.63
CA PRO A 224 -4.80 -6.21 10.75
C PRO A 224 -5.31 -5.58 9.44
N GLY A 225 -5.81 -4.35 9.49
CA GLY A 225 -6.29 -3.61 8.31
C GLY A 225 -5.15 -3.27 7.36
N LEU A 226 -4.02 -2.81 7.91
CA LEU A 226 -2.81 -2.52 7.13
C LEU A 226 -2.23 -3.78 6.47
N LEU A 227 -2.23 -4.92 7.17
CA LEU A 227 -1.75 -6.20 6.63
C LEU A 227 -2.69 -6.78 5.57
N ALA A 228 -4.00 -6.57 5.70
CA ALA A 228 -5.00 -7.01 4.72
C ALA A 228 -4.92 -6.24 3.39
N PHE A 229 -4.26 -5.08 3.38
CA PHE A 229 -4.05 -4.31 2.15
C PHE A 229 -3.06 -5.03 1.22
N GLY A 230 -3.61 -5.68 0.19
CA GLY A 230 -2.90 -6.64 -0.66
C GLY A 230 -1.96 -6.04 -1.71
N GLU A 231 -1.90 -4.71 -1.84
CA GLU A 231 -0.99 -4.10 -2.79
C GLU A 231 0.48 -4.35 -2.40
N PRO A 232 1.35 -4.60 -3.40
CA PRO A 232 2.77 -4.78 -3.17
C PRO A 232 3.43 -3.47 -2.71
N GLY A 233 4.56 -3.62 -2.03
CA GLY A 233 5.37 -2.52 -1.54
C GLY A 233 5.58 -2.56 -0.03
N PRO A 234 6.55 -1.78 0.45
CA PRO A 234 6.81 -1.66 1.88
C PRO A 234 5.60 -1.02 2.58
N LYS A 235 5.33 -1.50 3.79
CA LYS A 235 4.26 -1.01 4.66
C LYS A 235 4.88 -0.39 5.90
N ALA A 236 4.43 0.81 6.25
CA ALA A 236 4.92 1.51 7.43
C ALA A 236 3.79 2.16 8.24
N ILE A 237 4.01 2.29 9.54
CA ILE A 237 3.22 3.14 10.44
C ILE A 237 4.11 4.32 10.82
N VAL A 238 3.61 5.54 10.66
CA VAL A 238 4.24 6.75 11.20
C VAL A 238 3.36 7.27 12.31
N LEU A 239 3.81 7.04 13.55
CA LEU A 239 3.14 7.43 14.77
C LEU A 239 3.64 8.79 15.23
N ALA A 240 2.75 9.77 15.35
CA ALA A 240 3.04 11.06 15.96
C ALA A 240 2.28 11.19 17.29
N THR A 241 3.03 11.34 18.38
CA THR A 241 2.50 11.41 19.76
C THR A 241 3.32 12.35 20.62
N ASP A 242 2.68 13.00 21.60
CA ASP A 242 3.30 13.95 22.52
C ASP A 242 3.40 13.44 23.97
N GLY A 243 2.92 12.23 24.24
CA GLY A 243 2.72 11.70 25.58
C GLY A 243 3.23 10.26 25.77
N GLU A 244 3.47 9.90 27.03
CA GLU A 244 3.70 8.51 27.39
C GLU A 244 2.40 7.71 27.25
N PRO A 245 2.46 6.48 26.73
CA PRO A 245 1.26 5.69 26.52
C PRO A 245 0.63 5.22 27.84
N ASP A 246 -0.69 5.16 27.83
CA ASP A 246 -1.52 4.39 28.75
C ASP A 246 -2.09 3.15 28.01
N THR A 247 -3.03 2.46 28.65
CA THR A 247 -3.78 1.37 27.99
C THR A 247 -5.27 1.60 28.15
N CYS A 248 -6.06 0.91 27.34
CA CYS A 248 -7.51 0.91 27.49
C CYS A 248 -7.98 0.45 28.87
N GLU A 249 -7.29 -0.51 29.50
CA GLU A 249 -7.60 -1.00 30.85
C GLU A 249 -7.11 -0.09 31.97
N GLU A 250 -5.99 0.62 31.77
CA GLU A 250 -5.43 1.57 32.72
C GLU A 250 -5.14 2.90 32.01
N PRO A 251 -6.17 3.74 31.77
CA PRO A 251 -5.98 5.02 31.08
C PRO A 251 -5.16 6.00 31.91
N ASN A 252 -5.16 5.83 33.23
CA ASN A 252 -4.35 6.62 34.14
C ASN A 252 -4.01 5.82 35.41
N PRO A 253 -2.74 5.82 35.87
CA PRO A 253 -1.57 6.51 35.29
C PRO A 253 -1.05 5.86 33.99
N GLN A 254 -0.26 6.61 33.21
CA GLN A 254 0.36 6.19 31.95
C GLN A 254 1.38 5.04 32.12
N ASN A 255 0.87 3.80 32.18
CA ASN A 255 1.65 2.57 32.35
C ASN A 255 1.67 1.69 31.08
N GLY A 256 1.35 2.25 29.91
CA GLY A 256 1.21 1.53 28.64
C GLY A 256 2.51 1.27 27.87
N GLN A 257 3.67 1.67 28.39
CA GLN A 257 4.94 1.68 27.65
C GLN A 257 5.32 0.30 27.11
N MET A 258 5.20 -0.72 27.96
CA MET A 258 5.56 -2.09 27.59
C MET A 258 4.62 -2.65 26.52
N GLU A 259 3.34 -2.27 26.57
CA GLU A 259 2.35 -2.70 25.59
C GLU A 259 2.59 -2.04 24.23
N ALA A 260 2.84 -0.73 24.21
CA ALA A 260 3.20 -0.01 22.99
C ALA A 260 4.46 -0.60 22.34
N ILE A 261 5.50 -0.93 23.13
CA ILE A 261 6.72 -1.59 22.64
C ILE A 261 6.40 -2.95 22.03
N GLN A 262 5.57 -3.77 22.68
CA GLN A 262 5.19 -5.09 22.16
C GLN A 262 4.38 -4.98 20.87
N ALA A 263 3.47 -4.00 20.76
CA ALA A 263 2.70 -3.74 19.56
C ALA A 263 3.61 -3.33 18.39
N ALA A 264 4.61 -2.47 18.64
CA ALA A 264 5.62 -2.10 17.65
C ALA A 264 6.48 -3.29 17.19
N GLN A 265 6.90 -4.16 18.11
CA GLN A 265 7.62 -5.41 17.77
C GLN A 265 6.75 -6.37 16.95
N ALA A 266 5.45 -6.45 17.26
CA ALA A 266 4.50 -7.28 16.54
C ALA A 266 4.27 -6.76 15.11
N ALA A 267 4.15 -5.44 14.94
CA ALA A 267 4.08 -4.80 13.63
C ALA A 267 5.32 -5.13 12.78
N TYR A 268 6.53 -4.96 13.34
CA TYR A 268 7.77 -5.30 12.64
C TYR A 268 7.85 -6.78 12.25
N THR A 269 7.48 -7.68 13.18
CA THR A 269 7.44 -9.13 12.92
C THR A 269 6.46 -9.48 11.78
N ALA A 270 5.41 -8.68 11.60
CA ALA A 270 4.45 -8.83 10.51
C ALA A 270 4.90 -8.16 9.19
N GLY A 271 6.10 -7.59 9.14
CA GLY A 271 6.65 -6.92 7.96
C GLY A 271 6.22 -5.46 7.81
N VAL A 272 5.77 -4.82 8.90
CA VAL A 272 5.41 -3.40 8.94
C VAL A 272 6.42 -2.64 9.79
N THR A 273 7.16 -1.71 9.19
CA THR A 273 8.07 -0.86 9.96
C THR A 273 7.28 0.22 10.70
N LEU A 274 7.56 0.44 11.98
CA LEU A 274 6.96 1.52 12.75
C LEU A 274 8.01 2.59 13.07
N TYR A 275 7.68 3.83 12.74
CA TYR A 275 8.45 5.02 13.08
C TYR A 275 7.65 5.85 14.08
N ILE A 276 8.35 6.42 15.05
CA ILE A 276 7.75 7.27 16.08
C ILE A 276 8.36 8.67 16.01
N ILE A 277 7.48 9.66 15.96
CA ILE A 277 7.78 11.09 16.01
C ILE A 277 7.27 11.60 17.35
N ALA A 278 8.19 12.09 18.18
CA ALA A 278 7.85 12.72 19.44
C ALA A 278 7.50 14.20 19.21
N VAL A 279 6.24 14.56 19.44
CA VAL A 279 5.72 15.92 19.26
C VAL A 279 5.91 16.70 20.55
N GLY A 280 7.08 17.31 20.73
CA GLY A 280 7.47 18.01 21.94
C GLY A 280 8.33 17.18 22.88
N GLY A 281 8.72 17.80 24.01
CA GLY A 281 9.75 17.28 24.91
C GLY A 281 9.25 16.55 26.15
N ASP A 282 7.94 16.29 26.27
CA ASP A 282 7.33 15.76 27.50
C ASP A 282 7.34 14.22 27.58
N VAL A 283 7.81 13.55 26.54
CA VAL A 283 7.99 12.10 26.48
C VAL A 283 9.38 11.65 26.91
N SER A 284 9.46 10.48 27.54
CA SER A 284 10.71 9.85 27.95
C SER A 284 11.54 9.47 26.72
N GLU A 285 12.68 10.12 26.54
CA GLU A 285 13.65 9.78 25.48
C GLU A 285 14.01 8.29 25.47
N GLY A 286 14.10 7.67 26.66
CA GLY A 286 14.37 6.24 26.79
C GLY A 286 13.25 5.36 26.21
N HIS A 287 11.99 5.67 26.52
CA HIS A 287 10.85 4.91 26.00
C HIS A 287 10.68 5.12 24.50
N GLN A 288 10.84 6.36 24.02
CA GLN A 288 10.77 6.68 22.61
C GLN A 288 11.85 5.97 21.79
N GLN A 289 13.07 5.88 22.34
CA GLN A 289 14.14 5.10 21.72
C GLN A 289 13.82 3.60 21.70
N ASP A 290 13.21 3.06 22.76
CA ASP A 290 12.75 1.67 22.79
C ASP A 290 11.67 1.41 21.73
N MET A 291 10.71 2.33 21.54
CA MET A 291 9.71 2.27 20.47
C MET A 291 10.34 2.30 19.07
N ALA A 292 11.30 3.20 18.84
CA ALA A 292 12.03 3.28 17.57
C ALA A 292 12.87 2.02 17.30
N ASN A 293 13.47 1.43 18.33
CA ASN A 293 14.18 0.15 18.21
C ASN A 293 13.21 -1.01 17.93
N ALA A 294 12.11 -1.08 18.67
CA ALA A 294 11.06 -2.08 18.50
C ALA A 294 10.46 -2.08 17.09
N GLY A 295 10.09 -0.89 16.58
CA GLY A 295 9.43 -0.70 15.30
C GLY A 295 10.27 -1.06 14.07
N THR A 296 11.59 -1.20 14.24
CA THR A 296 12.53 -1.58 13.17
C THR A 296 13.29 -2.88 13.47
N GLY A 297 12.90 -3.61 14.53
CA GLY A 297 13.48 -4.90 14.87
C GLY A 297 14.84 -4.87 15.57
N LYS A 298 15.28 -3.72 16.06
CA LYS A 298 16.54 -3.61 16.84
C LYS A 298 16.33 -4.01 18.31
N PRO A 299 17.39 -4.52 18.98
CA PRO A 299 17.35 -4.74 20.42
C PRO A 299 17.09 -3.44 21.21
N LEU A 300 16.21 -3.50 22.19
CA LEU A 300 15.87 -2.36 23.06
C LEU A 300 17.10 -1.82 23.82
N ASP A 301 18.02 -2.71 24.19
CA ASP A 301 19.24 -2.35 24.93
C ASP A 301 20.30 -1.61 24.10
N GLY A 302 20.02 -1.35 22.81
CA GLY A 302 20.93 -0.66 21.90
C GLY A 302 22.21 -1.43 21.57
N SER A 303 22.29 -2.73 21.90
CA SER A 303 23.49 -3.55 21.71
C SER A 303 23.92 -3.69 20.25
N GLN A 304 23.02 -3.43 19.30
CA GLN A 304 23.27 -3.43 17.86
C GLN A 304 23.18 -2.02 17.24
N GLY A 305 23.33 -0.99 18.09
CA GLY A 305 23.06 0.40 17.73
C GLY A 305 21.57 0.71 17.78
N ASN A 306 21.25 1.99 17.92
CA ASN A 306 19.87 2.47 17.97
C ASN A 306 19.32 2.77 16.58
N SER A 307 18.00 2.69 16.45
CA SER A 307 17.26 3.27 15.33
C SER A 307 17.22 4.79 15.44
N PRO A 308 17.13 5.50 14.30
CA PRO A 308 16.79 6.91 14.31
C PRO A 308 15.54 7.16 15.17
N TYR A 309 15.64 8.15 16.04
CA TYR A 309 14.56 8.68 16.85
C TYR A 309 14.29 10.11 16.37
N TYR A 310 13.02 10.47 16.23
CA TYR A 310 12.58 11.73 15.63
C TYR A 310 11.92 12.65 16.67
N PRO A 311 12.71 13.38 17.49
CA PRO A 311 12.17 14.44 18.33
C PRO A 311 11.87 15.68 17.49
N ALA A 312 10.64 16.16 17.56
CA ALA A 312 10.24 17.40 16.92
C ALA A 312 9.76 18.40 17.96
N ASN A 313 10.37 19.59 18.00
CA ASN A 313 10.01 20.65 18.95
C ASN A 313 9.41 21.88 18.26
N ASP A 314 9.27 21.84 16.94
CA ASP A 314 8.65 22.86 16.11
C ASP A 314 8.13 22.25 14.80
N GLN A 315 7.42 23.06 14.01
CA GLN A 315 6.83 22.65 12.73
C GLN A 315 7.86 22.18 11.70
N SER A 316 9.04 22.81 11.65
CA SER A 316 10.09 22.45 10.69
C SER A 316 10.63 21.07 11.00
N ALA A 317 10.89 20.78 12.28
CA ALA A 317 11.37 19.47 12.72
C ALA A 317 10.33 18.37 12.48
N LEU A 318 9.02 18.66 12.62
CA LEU A 318 7.96 17.72 12.26
C LEU A 318 7.98 17.42 10.76
N TYR A 319 8.02 18.47 9.93
CA TYR A 319 8.05 18.32 8.48
C TYR A 319 9.26 17.51 8.02
N ASP A 320 10.46 17.86 8.51
CA ASP A 320 11.69 17.15 8.19
C ASP A 320 11.62 15.67 8.61
N ALA A 321 11.07 15.37 9.80
CA ALA A 321 10.91 14.00 10.27
C ALA A 321 9.95 13.19 9.39
N PHE A 322 8.76 13.72 9.08
CA PHE A 322 7.82 13.02 8.21
C PHE A 322 8.40 12.79 6.81
N LEU A 323 9.06 13.80 6.24
CA LEU A 323 9.64 13.70 4.91
C LEU A 323 10.77 12.67 4.87
N GLU A 324 11.68 12.68 5.85
CA GLU A 324 12.76 11.69 5.96
C GLU A 324 12.20 10.28 6.08
N ILE A 325 11.21 10.07 6.97
CA ILE A 325 10.61 8.76 7.19
C ILE A 325 9.91 8.27 5.92
N ILE A 326 9.02 9.06 5.32
CA ILE A 326 8.19 8.62 4.21
C ILE A 326 9.03 8.37 2.95
N ASN A 327 10.02 9.23 2.68
CA ASN A 327 10.97 8.98 1.59
C ASN A 327 11.83 7.75 1.88
N GLY A 328 12.29 7.57 3.12
CA GLY A 328 13.07 6.39 3.54
C GLY A 328 12.31 5.07 3.45
N VAL A 329 10.97 5.09 3.50
CA VAL A 329 10.13 3.89 3.29
C VAL A 329 10.17 3.43 1.84
N ARG A 330 10.49 4.30 0.87
CA ARG A 330 10.58 3.91 -0.54
C ARG A 330 11.76 2.98 -0.75
N SER A 331 11.50 1.85 -1.41
CA SER A 331 12.48 0.79 -1.63
C SER A 331 13.58 1.23 -2.59
N CYS A 332 14.84 1.04 -2.19
CA CYS A 332 15.98 1.11 -3.11
C CYS A 332 16.24 -0.20 -3.85
N VAL A 333 15.47 -1.22 -3.50
CA VAL A 333 15.46 -2.53 -4.13
C VAL A 333 14.42 -2.53 -5.25
N LEU A 334 14.85 -2.89 -6.45
CA LEU A 334 14.05 -2.89 -7.66
C LEU A 334 13.97 -4.31 -8.22
N THR A 335 12.75 -4.79 -8.46
CA THR A 335 12.53 -6.09 -9.10
C THR A 335 12.69 -5.96 -10.62
N LEU A 336 13.43 -6.90 -11.20
CA LEU A 336 13.68 -7.00 -12.63
C LEU A 336 12.56 -7.81 -13.31
N ASP A 337 12.07 -7.33 -14.46
CA ASP A 337 11.27 -8.14 -15.39
C ASP A 337 12.20 -9.01 -16.27
N GLY A 338 12.89 -9.96 -15.62
CA GLY A 338 13.90 -10.82 -16.22
C GLY A 338 14.94 -11.29 -15.20
N THR A 339 15.87 -12.15 -15.62
CA THR A 339 16.95 -12.65 -14.74
C THR A 339 18.32 -12.23 -15.25
N VAL A 340 19.11 -11.52 -14.44
CA VAL A 340 20.52 -11.21 -14.67
C VAL A 340 21.40 -12.37 -14.18
N ASP A 341 22.33 -12.83 -15.03
CA ASP A 341 23.41 -13.75 -14.64
C ASP A 341 24.35 -13.06 -13.62
N PRO A 342 24.42 -13.53 -12.36
CA PRO A 342 25.24 -12.89 -11.33
C PRO A 342 26.73 -12.83 -11.67
N GLU A 343 27.24 -13.77 -12.49
CA GLU A 343 28.65 -13.75 -12.90
C GLU A 343 28.95 -12.62 -13.90
N LYS A 344 27.93 -12.03 -14.51
CA LYS A 344 28.03 -10.98 -15.52
C LYS A 344 27.35 -9.66 -15.12
N ALA A 345 26.88 -9.54 -13.88
CA ALA A 345 26.20 -8.34 -13.40
C ALA A 345 27.02 -7.05 -13.60
N ALA A 346 28.35 -7.14 -13.46
CA ALA A 346 29.28 -6.03 -13.65
C ALA A 346 29.40 -5.54 -15.11
N GLU A 347 28.85 -6.28 -16.08
CA GLU A 347 28.80 -5.89 -17.49
C GLU A 347 27.53 -5.10 -17.82
N GLY A 348 26.56 -5.02 -16.89
CA GLY A 348 25.35 -4.23 -17.04
C GLY A 348 25.54 -2.76 -16.66
N HIS A 349 24.74 -1.90 -17.28
CA HIS A 349 24.71 -0.47 -17.04
C HIS A 349 23.35 -0.06 -16.49
N ILE A 350 23.32 0.64 -15.35
CA ILE A 350 22.09 1.18 -14.76
C ILE A 350 22.16 2.71 -14.81
N TYR A 351 21.03 3.33 -15.12
CA TYR A 351 20.88 4.77 -15.21
C TYR A 351 19.73 5.25 -14.33
N VAL A 352 19.95 6.32 -13.57
CA VAL A 352 18.93 7.07 -12.85
C VAL A 352 18.76 8.42 -13.55
N ASP A 353 17.58 8.66 -14.13
CA ASP A 353 17.27 9.81 -15.00
C ASP A 353 18.30 10.03 -16.12
N GLY A 354 18.83 8.93 -16.66
CA GLY A 354 19.85 8.93 -17.71
C GLY A 354 21.28 9.15 -17.23
N ASN A 355 21.52 9.32 -15.91
CA ASN A 355 22.86 9.36 -15.33
C ASN A 355 23.28 7.96 -14.90
N GLU A 356 24.44 7.49 -15.39
CA GLU A 356 24.93 6.15 -15.08
C GLU A 356 25.35 6.03 -13.61
N VAL A 357 24.91 4.95 -12.97
CA VAL A 357 25.33 4.52 -11.64
C VAL A 357 26.08 3.20 -11.76
N PHE A 358 27.24 3.08 -11.10
CA PHE A 358 28.18 1.99 -11.37
C PHE A 358 27.98 0.78 -10.45
N TYR A 359 28.17 -0.42 -11.02
CA TYR A 359 28.08 -1.67 -10.26
C TYR A 359 29.17 -1.75 -9.18
N GLY A 360 28.76 -2.04 -7.93
CA GLY A 360 29.64 -2.18 -6.78
C GLY A 360 30.21 -0.87 -6.23
N ASP A 361 29.78 0.28 -6.76
CA ASP A 361 30.10 1.59 -6.18
C ASP A 361 29.23 1.83 -4.93
N PRO A 362 29.78 2.38 -3.82
CA PRO A 362 29.01 2.71 -2.63
C PRO A 362 27.81 3.64 -2.87
N ASN A 363 27.85 4.46 -3.92
CA ASN A 363 26.77 5.34 -4.38
C ASN A 363 26.16 4.86 -5.72
N GLY A 364 26.33 3.57 -6.03
CA GLY A 364 25.96 2.97 -7.32
C GLY A 364 24.83 1.95 -7.19
N TRP A 365 25.06 0.73 -7.67
CA TRP A 365 24.09 -0.37 -7.54
C TRP A 365 24.77 -1.72 -7.31
N GLN A 366 24.02 -2.69 -6.79
CA GLN A 366 24.42 -4.08 -6.65
C GLN A 366 23.30 -5.03 -7.09
N LEU A 367 23.66 -6.29 -7.35
CA LEU A 367 22.70 -7.36 -7.64
C LEU A 367 22.48 -8.20 -6.38
N ASN A 368 21.28 -8.14 -5.80
CA ASN A 368 20.91 -8.93 -4.62
C ASN A 368 20.53 -10.35 -4.99
N SER A 369 19.82 -10.50 -6.11
CA SER A 369 19.46 -11.79 -6.70
C SER A 369 19.35 -11.66 -8.21
N PRO A 370 19.25 -12.76 -8.98
CA PRO A 370 19.07 -12.67 -10.44
C PRO A 370 17.89 -11.78 -10.86
N THR A 371 16.87 -11.60 -10.04
CA THR A 371 15.67 -10.80 -10.36
C THR A 371 15.60 -9.51 -9.54
N GLU A 372 16.66 -9.12 -8.84
CA GLU A 372 16.60 -8.01 -7.89
C GLU A 372 17.92 -7.24 -7.85
N ILE A 373 17.85 -5.95 -8.14
CA ILE A 373 18.97 -5.01 -7.93
C ILE A 373 18.67 -4.08 -6.76
N GLU A 374 19.71 -3.49 -6.19
CA GLU A 374 19.60 -2.49 -5.15
C GLU A 374 20.48 -1.29 -5.52
N LEU A 375 19.89 -0.09 -5.51
CA LEU A 375 20.62 1.16 -5.59
C LEU A 375 21.24 1.47 -4.21
N LEU A 376 22.44 2.02 -4.19
CA LEU A 376 23.23 2.27 -2.98
C LEU A 376 23.54 3.77 -2.85
N GLY A 377 23.68 4.24 -1.60
CA GLY A 377 24.11 5.61 -1.29
C GLY A 377 23.30 6.68 -2.03
N GLU A 378 23.99 7.63 -2.66
CA GLU A 378 23.35 8.76 -3.36
C GLU A 378 22.36 8.31 -4.47
N ALA A 379 22.57 7.14 -5.10
CA ALA A 379 21.63 6.62 -6.10
C ALA A 379 20.30 6.15 -5.50
N CYS A 380 20.37 5.59 -4.28
CA CYS A 380 19.19 5.20 -3.50
C CYS A 380 18.43 6.44 -3.03
N GLU A 381 19.14 7.39 -2.43
CA GLU A 381 18.57 8.66 -1.95
C GLU A 381 17.86 9.41 -3.09
N ALA A 382 18.44 9.45 -4.28
CA ALA A 382 17.83 10.09 -5.44
C ALA A 382 16.46 9.51 -5.80
N ILE A 383 16.28 8.18 -5.79
CA ILE A 383 15.00 7.57 -6.18
C ILE A 383 13.96 7.54 -5.04
N GLN A 384 14.37 7.87 -3.83
CA GLN A 384 13.48 7.99 -2.66
C GLN A 384 12.77 9.35 -2.61
N GLU A 385 13.25 10.36 -3.35
CA GLU A 385 12.60 11.66 -3.44
C GLU A 385 11.92 11.81 -4.80
N GLY A 386 10.70 12.34 -4.91
CA GLY A 386 10.08 12.63 -6.21
C GLY A 386 9.93 11.43 -7.19
N ASN A 387 9.67 11.73 -8.46
CA ASN A 387 9.47 10.72 -9.51
C ASN A 387 10.74 10.57 -10.35
N HIS A 388 11.35 9.39 -10.30
CA HIS A 388 12.58 9.06 -11.02
C HIS A 388 12.35 7.92 -12.01
N THR A 389 13.08 7.97 -13.12
CA THR A 389 13.13 6.85 -14.06
C THR A 389 14.44 6.11 -13.88
N VAL A 390 14.36 4.84 -13.52
CA VAL A 390 15.53 3.96 -13.54
C VAL A 390 15.44 3.10 -14.80
N THR A 391 16.55 2.99 -15.52
CA THR A 391 16.66 2.10 -16.69
C THR A 391 17.93 1.28 -16.63
N GLY A 392 17.88 0.04 -17.11
CA GLY A 392 19.05 -0.82 -17.25
C GLY A 392 19.31 -1.21 -18.69
N ASP A 393 20.58 -1.23 -19.10
CA ASP A 393 21.07 -1.77 -20.36
C ASP A 393 21.97 -2.98 -20.03
N PHE A 394 21.61 -4.14 -20.57
CA PHE A 394 22.40 -5.36 -20.45
C PHE A 394 22.58 -6.03 -21.81
N ASP A 395 23.80 -6.50 -22.06
CA ASP A 395 24.13 -7.30 -23.23
C ASP A 395 23.35 -8.62 -23.26
N CYS A 396 23.01 -9.07 -24.46
CA CYS A 396 22.29 -10.33 -24.62
C CYS A 396 23.07 -11.54 -24.10
N GLY A 397 22.39 -12.39 -23.33
CA GLY A 397 23.00 -13.53 -22.64
C GLY A 397 23.46 -13.20 -21.21
N ILE A 398 23.23 -11.97 -20.76
CA ILE A 398 23.19 -11.58 -19.35
C ILE A 398 21.76 -11.70 -18.82
N ILE A 399 20.75 -11.28 -19.61
CA ILE A 399 19.33 -11.41 -19.25
C ILE A 399 18.69 -12.64 -19.89
N GLY A 400 17.98 -13.44 -19.09
CA GLY A 400 17.07 -14.50 -19.51
C GLY A 400 15.59 -14.16 -19.23
N PRO A 401 14.63 -14.87 -19.87
CA PRO A 401 13.21 -14.70 -19.55
C PRO A 401 12.93 -15.02 -18.08
N PRO A 402 11.89 -14.42 -17.46
CA PRO A 402 11.56 -14.68 -16.07
C PRO A 402 11.36 -16.19 -15.81
N PRO A 403 11.73 -16.69 -14.61
CA PRO A 403 11.52 -18.09 -14.29
C PRO A 403 10.02 -18.40 -14.27
N VAL A 404 9.63 -19.45 -15.00
CA VAL A 404 8.25 -20.00 -15.05
C VAL A 404 7.86 -20.73 -13.78
#